data_AF-A0A968TRM2-F1
#
_entry.id   AF-A0A968TRM2-F1
#
_cell.length_a   1.000
_cell.length_b   1.000
_cell.length_c   1.000
_cell.angle_alpha   90.00
_cell.angle_beta   90.00
_cell.angle_gamma   90.00
#
_symmetry.space_group_name_H-M   'P 1'
#
loop_
_entity.id
_entity.type
_entity.pdbx_description
1 polymer ?
#
loop_
_entity_poly.entity_id
_entity_poly.type
_entity_poly.pdbx_seq_one_letter_code
_entity_poly.pdbx_strand_id
1 'polypeptide(L)'
;MIREGDSFLSAAVMKPLVIKSPAGLFKAAAIGSVVTSPECRNQGLSRRILEDCLSSARAHGCDFAILWTNLFDFYRKLGFELGGTELSLSVPPDLKCAEAPDPLRFMESSKVDPEAILRLYSQHTTGSIRTVEDIRRFLLIPNSRVFTAWDAQNRLQAYAVEGKGADLDGYIHEWGGGVSKLLPLLRFAAQSRGRALNLIAPAHSSNLIRQLKAAGCPEHSGVLGMIKILNPAAFLLKIKKYVRGMGLEDVVLEPRDGKFYMGYREEIFSTDQESDLVRLVFGPLKASQLHPFDRPTADAFERLFPIAMWIWGWDSV
;
A
#
# COMPACT_ATOMS: atom_id res chain seq x y z
N MET A 1 -21.61 -6.63 -10.74
CA MET A 1 -22.12 -5.50 -11.55
C MET A 1 -23.63 -5.59 -11.53
N ILE A 2 -24.33 -4.45 -11.40
CA ILE A 2 -25.79 -4.36 -11.43
C ILE A 2 -26.21 -3.70 -12.75
N ARG A 3 -27.11 -4.35 -13.48
CA ARG A 3 -27.67 -3.88 -14.76
C ARG A 3 -29.19 -3.93 -14.72
N GLU A 4 -29.82 -3.08 -15.52
CA GLU A 4 -31.23 -3.12 -15.85
C GLU A 4 -31.37 -2.99 -17.37
N GLY A 5 -31.79 -4.08 -18.03
CA GLY A 5 -31.66 -4.21 -19.48
C GLY A 5 -30.20 -4.05 -19.93
N ASP A 6 -29.98 -3.18 -20.91
CA ASP A 6 -28.64 -2.82 -21.42
C ASP A 6 -27.97 -1.70 -20.61
N SER A 7 -28.68 -1.12 -19.63
CA SER A 7 -28.17 -0.01 -18.82
C SER A 7 -27.36 -0.49 -17.63
N PHE A 8 -26.20 0.14 -17.43
CA PHE A 8 -25.34 -0.07 -16.29
C PHE A 8 -25.75 0.84 -15.13
N LEU A 9 -26.09 0.24 -13.98
CA LEU A 9 -26.54 1.01 -12.82
C LEU A 9 -25.42 1.21 -11.79
N SER A 10 -24.65 0.15 -11.52
CA SER A 10 -23.51 0.20 -10.58
C SER A 10 -22.50 -0.93 -10.80
N ALA A 11 -21.21 -0.65 -10.57
CA ALA A 11 -20.19 -1.68 -10.41
C ALA A 11 -19.10 -1.28 -9.43
N ALA A 12 -18.34 -2.31 -9.07
CA ALA A 12 -17.05 -2.26 -8.42
C ALA A 12 -16.24 -3.43 -8.98
N VAL A 13 -14.91 -3.31 -8.91
CA VAL A 13 -13.99 -4.40 -9.22
C VAL A 13 -13.33 -4.84 -7.92
N MET A 14 -13.29 -6.15 -7.69
CA MET A 14 -12.52 -6.76 -6.61
C MET A 14 -11.42 -7.62 -7.23
N LYS A 15 -10.17 -7.35 -6.87
CA LYS A 15 -8.99 -8.09 -7.30
C LYS A 15 -8.29 -8.69 -6.08
N PRO A 16 -8.19 -10.02 -5.96
CA PRO A 16 -7.36 -10.63 -4.93
C PRO A 16 -5.88 -10.43 -5.26
N LEU A 17 -5.10 -10.05 -4.26
CA LEU A 17 -3.65 -9.86 -4.31
C LEU A 17 -3.02 -10.67 -3.17
N VAL A 18 -1.84 -11.23 -3.40
CA VAL A 18 -1.02 -11.78 -2.31
C VAL A 18 0.04 -10.75 -1.98
N ILE A 19 0.05 -10.27 -0.75
CA ILE A 19 0.96 -9.25 -0.23
C ILE A 19 1.98 -9.94 0.67
N LYS A 20 3.26 -9.74 0.37
CA LYS A 20 4.36 -10.09 1.27
C LYS A 20 4.63 -8.96 2.24
N SER A 21 4.92 -9.31 3.49
CA SER A 21 5.49 -8.42 4.48
C SER A 21 6.37 -9.19 5.48
N PRO A 22 7.15 -8.50 6.33
CA PRO A 22 7.84 -9.16 7.45
C PRO A 22 6.92 -9.94 8.38
N ALA A 23 5.64 -9.55 8.48
CA ALA A 23 4.63 -10.23 9.28
C ALA A 23 4.05 -11.50 8.61
N GLY A 24 4.37 -11.74 7.34
CA GLY A 24 3.98 -12.93 6.59
C GLY A 24 3.32 -12.62 5.25
N LEU A 25 2.61 -13.63 4.73
CA LEU A 25 1.84 -13.52 3.48
C LEU A 25 0.36 -13.28 3.80
N PHE A 26 -0.19 -12.21 3.21
CA PHE A 26 -1.58 -11.83 3.35
C PHE A 26 -2.27 -11.85 2.01
N LYS A 27 -3.49 -12.37 1.95
CA LYS A 27 -4.35 -12.28 0.78
C LYS A 27 -5.27 -11.08 0.95
N ALA A 28 -5.01 -10.01 0.21
CA ALA A 28 -5.78 -8.77 0.25
C ALA A 28 -6.79 -8.73 -0.90
N ALA A 29 -7.99 -8.23 -0.67
CA ALA A 29 -8.93 -7.87 -1.74
C ALA A 29 -8.81 -6.37 -2.02
N ALA A 30 -8.17 -5.99 -3.12
CA ALA A 30 -8.19 -4.61 -3.60
C ALA A 30 -9.55 -4.34 -4.26
N ILE A 31 -10.28 -3.36 -3.75
CA ILE A 31 -11.57 -2.93 -4.28
C ILE A 31 -11.40 -1.56 -4.90
N GLY A 32 -11.75 -1.43 -6.17
CA GLY A 32 -11.61 -0.20 -6.93
C GLY A 32 -12.72 -0.04 -7.96
N SER A 33 -12.64 1.05 -8.74
CA SER A 33 -13.62 1.37 -9.79
C SER A 33 -15.08 1.32 -9.31
N VAL A 34 -15.35 1.78 -8.08
CA VAL A 34 -16.70 1.80 -7.49
C VAL A 34 -17.48 2.98 -8.05
N VAL A 35 -18.53 2.68 -8.82
CA VAL A 35 -19.33 3.70 -9.51
C VAL A 35 -20.81 3.33 -9.49
N THR A 36 -21.67 4.35 -9.42
CA THR A 36 -23.13 4.24 -9.56
C THR A 36 -23.57 5.37 -10.48
N SER A 37 -24.44 5.07 -11.45
CA SER A 37 -24.97 6.09 -12.36
C SER A 37 -25.64 7.21 -11.54
N PRO A 38 -25.46 8.50 -11.92
CA PRO A 38 -26.02 9.62 -11.18
C PRO A 38 -27.52 9.49 -10.89
N GLU A 39 -28.28 8.96 -11.85
CA GLU A 39 -29.74 8.79 -11.82
C GLU A 39 -30.17 7.70 -10.83
N CYS A 40 -29.27 6.77 -10.49
CA CYS A 40 -29.53 5.62 -9.64
C CYS A 40 -28.88 5.73 -8.24
N ARG A 41 -28.35 6.91 -7.88
CA ARG A 41 -27.75 7.16 -6.56
C ARG A 41 -28.80 7.14 -5.45
N ASN A 42 -28.33 6.92 -4.21
CA ASN A 42 -29.15 6.86 -3.00
C ASN A 42 -30.19 5.72 -2.96
N GLN A 43 -30.14 4.77 -3.90
CA GLN A 43 -31.02 3.59 -3.94
C GLN A 43 -30.37 2.34 -3.30
N GLY A 44 -29.24 2.49 -2.61
CA GLY A 44 -28.51 1.38 -1.97
C GLY A 44 -27.69 0.50 -2.93
N LEU A 45 -27.64 0.81 -4.23
CA LEU A 45 -26.93 0.00 -5.23
C LEU A 45 -25.42 -0.11 -4.97
N SER A 46 -24.77 1.00 -4.60
CA SER A 46 -23.34 1.02 -4.25
C SER A 46 -23.03 0.14 -3.03
N ARG A 47 -23.94 0.12 -2.04
CA ARG A 47 -23.81 -0.75 -0.87
C ARG A 47 -23.93 -2.22 -1.27
N ARG A 48 -24.95 -2.56 -2.07
CA ARG A 48 -25.17 -3.93 -2.55
C ARG A 48 -23.96 -4.48 -3.31
N ILE A 49 -23.41 -3.70 -4.25
CA ILE A 49 -22.24 -4.17 -5.02
C ILE A 49 -20.99 -4.33 -4.13
N LEU A 50 -20.81 -3.49 -3.12
CA LEU A 50 -19.70 -3.63 -2.18
C LEU A 50 -19.88 -4.85 -1.27
N GLU A 51 -21.10 -5.14 -0.82
CA GLU A 51 -21.41 -6.36 -0.08
C GLU A 51 -21.15 -7.63 -0.92
N ASP A 52 -21.45 -7.60 -2.22
CA ASP A 52 -21.09 -8.68 -3.16
C ASP A 52 -19.57 -8.84 -3.28
N CYS A 53 -18.83 -7.73 -3.42
CA CYS A 53 -17.35 -7.74 -3.45
C CYS A 53 -16.75 -8.32 -2.16
N LEU A 54 -17.27 -7.92 -0.99
CA LEU A 54 -16.82 -8.41 0.31
C LEU A 54 -17.14 -9.90 0.50
N SER A 55 -18.31 -10.34 0.05
CA SER A 55 -18.72 -11.75 0.09
C SER A 55 -17.81 -12.60 -0.81
N SER A 56 -17.55 -12.14 -2.03
CA SER A 56 -16.59 -12.78 -2.94
C SER A 56 -15.17 -12.82 -2.35
N ALA A 57 -14.70 -11.73 -1.74
CA ALA A 57 -13.40 -11.68 -1.09
C ALA A 57 -13.27 -12.70 0.06
N ARG A 58 -14.32 -12.87 0.88
CA ARG A 58 -14.37 -13.91 1.92
C ARG A 58 -14.34 -15.31 1.31
N ALA A 59 -15.10 -15.56 0.24
CA ALA A 59 -15.11 -16.85 -0.46
C ALA A 59 -13.73 -17.19 -1.07
N HIS A 60 -12.97 -16.17 -1.49
CA HIS A 60 -11.58 -16.33 -1.94
C HIS A 60 -10.58 -16.49 -0.77
N GLY A 61 -11.02 -16.45 0.49
CA GLY A 61 -10.16 -16.55 1.66
C GLY A 61 -9.23 -15.34 1.84
N CYS A 62 -9.65 -14.16 1.41
CA CYS A 62 -8.90 -12.93 1.67
C CYS A 62 -8.90 -12.62 3.18
N ASP A 63 -7.76 -12.24 3.73
CA ASP A 63 -7.59 -11.86 5.13
C ASP A 63 -8.23 -10.49 5.40
N PHE A 64 -8.08 -9.56 4.46
CA PHE A 64 -8.64 -8.21 4.53
C PHE A 64 -8.99 -7.66 3.13
N ALA A 65 -9.81 -6.62 3.09
CA ALA A 65 -10.08 -5.79 1.91
C ALA A 65 -9.42 -4.41 2.09
N ILE A 66 -9.01 -3.79 0.99
CA ILE A 66 -8.45 -2.44 0.94
C ILE A 66 -9.02 -1.63 -0.23
N LEU A 67 -9.23 -0.34 -0.04
CA LEU A 67 -9.66 0.61 -1.07
C LEU A 67 -9.15 2.03 -0.81
N TRP A 68 -9.25 2.87 -1.83
CA TRP A 68 -8.85 4.29 -1.79
C TRP A 68 -10.05 5.17 -2.09
N THR A 69 -10.28 6.18 -1.25
CA THR A 69 -11.48 7.01 -1.34
C THR A 69 -11.31 8.30 -0.54
N ASN A 70 -12.12 9.30 -0.87
CA ASN A 70 -12.39 10.47 -0.03
C ASN A 70 -13.75 10.39 0.69
N LEU A 71 -14.53 9.31 0.48
CA LEU A 71 -15.87 9.11 1.05
C LEU A 71 -15.82 8.28 2.34
N PHE A 72 -15.01 8.71 3.32
CA PHE A 72 -14.68 7.90 4.50
C PHE A 72 -15.92 7.41 5.28
N ASP A 73 -16.89 8.29 5.53
CA ASP A 73 -18.08 7.96 6.32
C ASP A 73 -19.00 6.94 5.62
N PHE A 74 -18.98 6.91 4.29
CA PHE A 74 -19.72 5.90 3.54
C PHE A 74 -19.11 4.51 3.75
N TYR A 75 -17.79 4.38 3.65
CA TYR A 75 -17.11 3.08 3.80
C TYR A 75 -16.98 2.65 5.27
N ARG A 76 -16.93 3.57 6.23
CA ARG A 76 -17.00 3.26 7.67
C ARG A 76 -18.28 2.51 8.05
N LYS A 77 -19.41 2.84 7.43
CA LYS A 77 -20.68 2.11 7.62
C LYS A 77 -20.62 0.66 7.14
N LEU A 78 -19.66 0.32 6.28
CA LEU A 78 -19.38 -1.05 5.83
C LEU A 78 -18.27 -1.72 6.67
N GLY A 79 -17.79 -1.05 7.71
CA GLY A 79 -16.73 -1.49 8.63
C GLY A 79 -15.34 -1.45 8.02
N PHE A 80 -15.09 -0.54 7.08
CA PHE A 80 -13.74 -0.14 6.72
C PHE A 80 -13.24 0.95 7.67
N GLU A 81 -11.93 1.00 7.90
CA GLU A 81 -11.29 2.07 8.64
C GLU A 81 -9.99 2.51 7.96
N LEU A 82 -9.60 3.77 8.16
CA LEU A 82 -8.30 4.28 7.75
C LEU A 82 -7.17 3.40 8.31
N GLY A 83 -6.27 2.97 7.43
CA GLY A 83 -5.15 2.12 7.79
C GLY A 83 -3.99 2.22 6.81
N GLY A 84 -2.78 1.93 7.31
CA GLY A 84 -1.52 2.12 6.61
C GLY A 84 -1.07 3.59 6.62
N THR A 85 0.20 3.78 6.27
CA THR A 85 0.81 5.10 6.15
C THR A 85 1.50 5.22 4.80
N GLU A 86 1.30 6.34 4.14
CA GLU A 86 2.01 6.71 2.93
C GLU A 86 2.70 8.06 3.12
N LEU A 87 3.81 8.25 2.43
CA LEU A 87 4.48 9.53 2.32
C LEU A 87 4.51 9.96 0.86
N SER A 88 4.25 11.24 0.62
CA SER A 88 4.49 11.90 -0.65
C SER A 88 5.67 12.84 -0.50
N LEU A 89 6.71 12.66 -1.31
CA LEU A 89 7.90 13.52 -1.32
C LEU A 89 7.98 14.27 -2.65
N SER A 90 8.01 15.60 -2.60
CA SER A 90 8.14 16.42 -3.81
C SER A 90 9.59 16.47 -4.27
N VAL A 91 9.85 15.88 -5.42
CA VAL A 91 11.16 15.77 -6.07
C VAL A 91 11.30 16.86 -7.13
N PRO A 92 12.15 17.88 -6.92
CA PRO A 92 12.33 18.94 -7.89
C PRO A 92 13.30 18.53 -9.03
N PRO A 93 13.25 19.20 -10.21
CA PRO A 93 14.16 18.94 -11.33
C PRO A 93 15.65 19.17 -11.00
N ASP A 94 15.95 20.02 -10.03
CA ASP A 94 17.29 20.35 -9.56
C ASP A 94 17.69 19.57 -8.29
N LEU A 95 17.04 18.43 -8.02
CA LEU A 95 17.32 17.57 -6.87
C LEU A 95 18.83 17.38 -6.64
N LYS A 96 19.31 17.84 -5.49
CA LYS A 96 20.70 17.66 -5.08
C LYS A 96 20.89 16.25 -4.54
N CYS A 97 21.56 15.39 -5.29
CA CYS A 97 21.92 14.04 -4.87
C CYS A 97 23.39 13.77 -5.17
N ALA A 98 23.99 12.86 -4.39
CA ALA A 98 25.32 12.36 -4.70
C ALA A 98 25.29 11.66 -6.06
N GLU A 99 26.35 11.82 -6.84
CA GLU A 99 26.50 11.08 -8.07
C GLU A 99 26.58 9.57 -7.78
N ALA A 100 26.04 8.77 -8.69
CA ALA A 100 26.09 7.33 -8.56
C ALA A 100 27.57 6.87 -8.53
N PRO A 101 27.92 5.81 -7.76
CA PRO A 101 29.29 5.31 -7.71
C PRO A 101 29.89 4.91 -9.07
N ASP A 102 29.03 4.58 -10.03
CA ASP A 102 29.39 4.18 -11.39
C ASP A 102 28.55 5.00 -12.36
N PRO A 103 29.06 5.30 -13.58
CA PRO A 103 28.28 5.96 -14.62
C PRO A 103 26.98 5.22 -14.93
N LEU A 104 25.87 5.96 -14.98
CA LEU A 104 24.55 5.45 -15.32
C LEU A 104 24.04 6.09 -16.61
N ARG A 105 23.38 5.27 -17.43
CA ARG A 105 22.59 5.73 -18.58
C ARG A 105 21.11 5.76 -18.18
N PHE A 106 20.45 6.89 -18.39
CA PHE A 106 19.03 7.07 -18.08
C PHE A 106 18.17 7.05 -19.36
N MET A 107 16.99 6.45 -19.28
CA MET A 107 16.04 6.35 -20.40
C MET A 107 14.60 6.48 -19.92
N GLU A 108 13.76 7.13 -20.73
CA GLU A 108 12.30 7.09 -20.63
C GLU A 108 11.75 6.16 -21.73
N SER A 109 11.33 4.95 -21.37
CA SER A 109 10.73 4.00 -22.30
C SER A 109 10.05 2.86 -21.54
N SER A 110 8.88 2.44 -22.01
CA SER A 110 8.22 1.21 -21.55
C SER A 110 8.77 -0.06 -22.24
N LYS A 111 9.66 0.09 -23.24
CA LYS A 111 10.35 -1.04 -23.91
C LYS A 111 11.49 -1.56 -23.05
N VAL A 112 11.13 -2.13 -21.90
CA VAL A 112 12.05 -2.67 -20.90
C VAL A 112 11.73 -4.15 -20.70
N ASP A 113 12.76 -4.96 -20.48
CA ASP A 113 12.59 -6.36 -20.12
C ASP A 113 11.78 -6.50 -18.80
N PRO A 114 10.60 -7.15 -18.82
CA PRO A 114 9.79 -7.35 -17.62
C PRO A 114 10.53 -8.11 -16.51
N GLU A 115 11.46 -9.01 -16.84
CA GLU A 115 12.24 -9.76 -15.85
C GLU A 115 13.20 -8.85 -15.08
N ALA A 116 13.79 -7.86 -15.76
CA ALA A 116 14.68 -6.88 -15.14
C ALA A 116 13.93 -6.01 -14.11
N ILE A 117 12.72 -5.57 -14.43
CA ILE A 117 11.85 -4.82 -13.52
C ILE A 117 11.42 -5.71 -12.35
N LEU A 118 10.97 -6.94 -12.62
CA LEU A 118 10.55 -7.88 -11.58
C LEU A 118 11.68 -8.17 -10.58
N ARG A 119 12.93 -8.31 -11.06
CA ARG A 119 14.10 -8.52 -10.20
C ARG A 119 14.29 -7.38 -9.21
N LEU A 120 14.17 -6.13 -9.66
CA LEU A 120 14.30 -4.97 -8.78
C LEU A 120 13.09 -4.82 -7.84
N TYR A 121 11.88 -4.99 -8.36
CA TYR A 121 10.64 -4.97 -7.56
C TYR A 121 10.66 -6.01 -6.44
N SER A 122 11.18 -7.21 -6.73
CA SER A 122 11.20 -8.32 -5.77
C SER A 122 12.13 -8.07 -4.58
N GLN A 123 13.02 -7.07 -4.64
CA GLN A 123 13.88 -6.67 -3.53
C GLN A 123 13.13 -5.94 -2.42
N HIS A 124 11.92 -5.42 -2.69
CA HIS A 124 11.09 -4.81 -1.67
C HIS A 124 10.73 -5.82 -0.57
N THR A 125 10.87 -5.42 0.69
CA THR A 125 10.45 -6.25 1.84
C THR A 125 8.94 -6.39 1.93
N THR A 126 8.21 -5.42 1.39
CA THR A 126 6.75 -5.38 1.34
C THR A 126 6.25 -5.12 -0.08
N GLY A 127 5.17 -5.77 -0.49
CA GLY A 127 4.56 -5.53 -1.80
C GLY A 127 3.68 -6.69 -2.23
N SER A 128 3.00 -6.57 -3.36
CA SER A 128 2.32 -7.71 -3.97
C SER A 128 3.33 -8.73 -4.50
N ILE A 129 2.94 -9.99 -4.56
CA ILE A 129 3.68 -11.01 -5.29
C ILE A 129 3.25 -10.92 -6.74
N ARG A 130 4.23 -10.68 -7.63
CA ARG A 130 4.02 -10.48 -9.06
C ARG A 130 4.79 -11.52 -9.86
N THR A 131 4.29 -11.79 -11.05
CA THR A 131 4.93 -12.59 -12.08
C THR A 131 5.51 -11.71 -13.16
N VAL A 132 6.34 -12.30 -14.03
CA VAL A 132 6.86 -11.62 -15.23
C VAL A 132 5.72 -11.17 -16.14
N GLU A 133 4.65 -11.97 -16.22
CA GLU A 133 3.46 -11.66 -17.01
C GLU A 133 2.68 -10.47 -16.44
N ASP A 134 2.61 -10.32 -15.11
CA ASP A 134 2.02 -9.13 -14.49
C ASP A 134 2.77 -7.87 -14.90
N ILE A 135 4.11 -7.88 -14.79
CA ILE A 135 4.95 -6.75 -15.19
C ILE A 135 4.78 -6.45 -16.69
N ARG A 136 4.75 -7.49 -17.54
CA ARG A 136 4.51 -7.33 -18.98
C ARG A 136 3.21 -6.59 -19.26
N ARG A 137 2.12 -6.95 -18.56
CA ARG A 137 0.83 -6.25 -18.68
C ARG A 137 0.89 -4.83 -18.16
N PHE A 138 1.60 -4.60 -17.06
CA PHE A 138 1.73 -3.27 -16.47
C PHE A 138 2.49 -2.28 -17.36
N LEU A 139 3.50 -2.75 -18.10
CA LEU A 139 4.22 -1.94 -19.09
C LEU A 139 3.35 -1.51 -20.28
N LEU A 140 2.20 -2.15 -20.48
CA LEU A 140 1.21 -1.80 -21.50
C LEU A 140 0.16 -0.81 -21.00
N ILE A 141 0.18 -0.43 -19.72
CA ILE A 141 -0.80 0.53 -19.17
C ILE A 141 -0.61 1.89 -19.86
N PRO A 142 -1.66 2.45 -20.48
CA PRO A 142 -1.60 3.76 -21.11
C PRO A 142 -1.27 4.86 -20.11
N ASN A 143 -0.57 5.90 -20.59
CA ASN A 143 -0.18 7.07 -19.80
C ASN A 143 0.73 6.76 -18.59
N SER A 144 1.33 5.57 -18.53
CA SER A 144 2.44 5.28 -17.63
C SER A 144 3.78 5.56 -18.32
N ARG A 145 4.60 6.40 -17.69
CA ARG A 145 5.95 6.75 -18.12
C ARG A 145 6.94 5.97 -17.29
N VAL A 146 7.82 5.22 -17.95
CA VAL A 146 8.78 4.34 -17.29
C VAL A 146 10.17 4.93 -17.45
N PHE A 147 10.76 5.33 -16.33
CA PHE A 147 12.13 5.83 -16.24
C PHE A 147 13.03 4.71 -15.75
N THR A 148 14.21 4.57 -16.36
CA THR A 148 15.16 3.49 -16.05
C THR A 148 16.58 4.00 -15.98
N ALA A 149 17.39 3.40 -15.09
CA ALA A 149 18.82 3.63 -14.98
C ALA A 149 19.59 2.33 -15.26
N TRP A 150 20.58 2.40 -16.15
CA TRP A 150 21.35 1.25 -16.64
C TRP A 150 22.84 1.45 -16.38
N ASP A 151 23.53 0.39 -15.99
CA ASP A 151 25.01 0.41 -15.88
C ASP A 151 25.70 0.22 -17.24
N ALA A 152 27.03 0.29 -17.25
CA ALA A 152 27.86 0.08 -18.44
C ALA A 152 27.72 -1.32 -19.06
N GLN A 153 27.22 -2.30 -18.31
CA GLN A 153 26.95 -3.66 -18.76
C GLN A 153 25.49 -3.85 -19.23
N ASN A 154 24.73 -2.76 -19.42
CA ASN A 154 23.32 -2.78 -19.79
C ASN A 154 22.42 -3.55 -18.79
N ARG A 155 22.78 -3.57 -17.51
CA ARG A 155 21.92 -4.12 -16.46
C ARG A 155 21.12 -3.01 -15.82
N LEU A 156 19.81 -3.22 -15.72
CA LEU A 156 18.90 -2.30 -15.03
C LEU A 156 19.24 -2.22 -13.53
N GLN A 157 19.52 -1.00 -13.06
CA GLN A 157 19.93 -0.69 -11.68
C GLN A 157 18.81 -0.04 -10.86
N ALA A 158 17.96 0.75 -11.50
CA ALA A 158 16.79 1.37 -10.89
C ALA A 158 15.69 1.62 -11.92
N TYR A 159 14.45 1.67 -11.46
CA TYR A 159 13.31 2.11 -12.26
C TYR A 159 12.35 2.97 -11.44
N ALA A 160 11.59 3.82 -12.12
CA ALA A 160 10.52 4.63 -11.55
C ALA A 160 9.40 4.75 -12.58
N VAL A 161 8.15 4.75 -12.13
CA VAL A 161 6.97 4.85 -12.99
C VAL A 161 6.13 6.02 -12.54
N GLU A 162 5.89 6.95 -13.46
CA GLU A 162 4.99 8.09 -13.27
C GLU A 162 3.73 7.92 -14.12
N GLY A 163 2.60 8.41 -13.63
CA GLY A 163 1.35 8.38 -14.36
C GLY A 163 0.69 7.00 -14.43
N LYS A 164 -0.63 7.02 -14.55
CA LYS A 164 -1.51 5.86 -14.73
C LYS A 164 -2.92 6.42 -14.91
N GLY A 165 -3.39 6.53 -16.15
CA GLY A 165 -4.64 7.26 -16.41
C GLY A 165 -4.56 8.75 -16.02
N ALA A 166 -5.70 9.35 -15.64
CA ALA A 166 -5.78 10.76 -15.24
C ALA A 166 -5.39 10.99 -13.77
N ASP A 167 -5.49 9.97 -12.91
CA ASP A 167 -5.47 10.15 -11.45
C ASP A 167 -4.05 10.30 -10.87
N LEU A 168 -3.01 9.84 -11.56
CA LEU A 168 -1.62 9.79 -11.06
C LEU A 168 -0.63 10.62 -11.91
N ASP A 169 -1.09 11.57 -12.72
CA ASP A 169 -0.18 12.49 -13.41
C ASP A 169 0.64 13.30 -12.39
N GLY A 170 1.95 13.36 -12.59
CA GLY A 170 2.88 13.98 -11.65
C GLY A 170 3.24 13.14 -10.42
N TYR A 171 2.72 11.91 -10.29
CA TYR A 171 3.06 11.00 -9.20
C TYR A 171 3.90 9.83 -9.67
N ILE A 172 5.07 9.66 -9.05
CA ILE A 172 5.86 8.43 -9.12
C ILE A 172 5.29 7.46 -8.09
N HIS A 173 4.49 6.49 -8.55
CA HIS A 173 3.73 5.57 -7.70
C HIS A 173 4.34 4.17 -7.59
N GLU A 174 5.36 3.89 -8.40
CA GLU A 174 6.05 2.61 -8.43
C GLU A 174 7.54 2.86 -8.74
N TRP A 175 8.43 2.17 -8.02
CA TRP A 175 9.87 2.36 -8.14
C TRP A 175 10.63 1.16 -7.55
N GLY A 176 11.90 1.02 -7.91
CA GLY A 176 12.79 0.01 -7.33
C GLY A 176 14.25 0.22 -7.70
N GLY A 177 15.13 -0.49 -7.00
CA GLY A 177 16.59 -0.33 -7.10
C GLY A 177 17.22 0.31 -5.87
N GLY A 178 18.55 0.32 -5.83
CA GLY A 178 19.31 0.90 -4.71
C GLY A 178 19.17 2.42 -4.64
N VAL A 179 19.08 2.98 -3.44
CA VAL A 179 18.86 4.43 -3.21
C VAL A 179 19.89 5.30 -3.96
N SER A 180 21.16 4.89 -3.99
CA SER A 180 22.24 5.60 -4.71
C SER A 180 22.06 5.64 -6.24
N LYS A 181 21.28 4.73 -6.81
CA LYS A 181 20.96 4.68 -8.24
C LYS A 181 19.57 5.28 -8.52
N LEU A 182 18.66 5.20 -7.55
CA LEU A 182 17.30 5.73 -7.63
C LEU A 182 17.26 7.27 -7.55
N LEU A 183 18.02 7.91 -6.66
CA LEU A 183 17.99 9.38 -6.53
C LEU A 183 18.36 10.11 -7.85
N PRO A 184 19.47 9.76 -8.54
CA PRO A 184 19.77 10.32 -9.85
C PRO A 184 18.69 10.03 -10.90
N LEU A 185 18.03 8.87 -10.82
CA LEU A 185 16.90 8.53 -11.71
C LEU A 185 15.67 9.41 -11.45
N LEU A 186 15.35 9.69 -10.18
CA LEU A 186 14.25 10.59 -9.81
C LEU A 186 14.52 12.02 -10.28
N ARG A 187 15.77 12.50 -10.15
CA ARG A 187 16.23 13.77 -10.73
C ARG A 187 16.01 13.78 -12.24
N PHE A 188 16.48 12.75 -12.94
CA PHE A 188 16.29 12.61 -14.39
C PHE A 188 14.80 12.64 -14.76
N ALA A 189 13.95 11.91 -14.05
CA ALA A 189 12.51 11.90 -14.30
C ALA A 189 11.90 13.31 -14.16
N ALA A 190 12.20 14.04 -13.07
CA ALA A 190 11.70 15.40 -12.88
C ALA A 190 12.22 16.38 -13.96
N GLN A 191 13.47 16.24 -14.39
CA GLN A 191 14.05 17.01 -15.49
C GLN A 191 13.37 16.72 -16.83
N SER A 192 13.15 15.45 -17.17
CA SER A 192 12.42 15.04 -18.38
C SER A 192 10.99 15.56 -18.41
N ARG A 193 10.37 15.72 -17.23
CA ARG A 193 9.03 16.31 -17.11
C ARG A 193 9.02 17.83 -17.03
N GLY A 194 10.18 18.48 -16.83
CA GLY A 194 10.29 19.93 -16.69
C GLY A 194 9.58 20.51 -15.47
N ARG A 195 9.25 19.67 -14.47
CA ARG A 195 8.51 20.06 -13.26
C ARG A 195 8.82 19.10 -12.10
N ALA A 196 8.49 19.51 -10.88
CA ALA A 196 8.57 18.61 -9.73
C ALA A 196 7.60 17.42 -9.87
N LEU A 197 8.00 16.27 -9.35
CA LEU A 197 7.19 15.04 -9.30
C LEU A 197 7.03 14.60 -7.84
N ASN A 198 5.87 14.05 -7.50
CA ASN A 198 5.60 13.53 -6.18
C ASN A 198 5.92 12.03 -6.11
N LEU A 199 6.94 11.65 -5.36
CA LEU A 199 7.24 10.26 -5.08
C LEU A 199 6.38 9.74 -3.94
N ILE A 200 5.62 8.68 -4.19
CA ILE A 200 4.86 8.00 -3.15
C ILE A 200 5.69 6.83 -2.61
N ALA A 201 5.85 6.76 -1.29
CA ALA A 201 6.64 5.72 -0.62
C ALA A 201 5.96 5.24 0.68
N PRO A 202 6.15 3.97 1.08
CA PRO A 202 5.75 3.52 2.40
C PRO A 202 6.63 4.16 3.47
N ALA A 203 6.05 4.46 4.63
CA ALA A 203 6.74 5.09 5.76
C ALA A 203 7.99 4.30 6.25
N HIS A 204 8.02 2.98 6.06
CA HIS A 204 9.17 2.15 6.43
C HIS A 204 10.34 2.19 5.43
N SER A 205 10.26 2.94 4.33
CA SER A 205 11.37 3.17 3.39
C SER A 205 12.40 4.17 3.93
N SER A 206 12.84 3.96 5.17
CA SER A 206 13.55 4.94 5.99
C SER A 206 14.81 5.53 5.35
N ASN A 207 15.62 4.71 4.66
CA ASN A 207 16.83 5.19 3.98
C ASN A 207 16.51 6.13 2.80
N LEU A 208 15.52 5.77 1.97
CA LEU A 208 15.11 6.59 0.83
C LEU A 208 14.53 7.93 1.31
N ILE A 209 13.59 7.87 2.25
CA ILE A 209 12.94 9.03 2.85
C ILE A 209 13.98 9.97 3.46
N ARG A 210 14.90 9.44 4.28
CA ARG A 210 15.98 10.22 4.90
C ARG A 210 16.84 10.94 3.86
N GLN A 211 17.23 10.27 2.78
CA GLN A 211 18.07 10.89 1.75
C GLN A 211 17.33 11.97 0.95
N LEU A 212 16.06 11.76 0.63
CA LEU A 212 15.24 12.77 -0.05
C LEU A 212 15.01 14.00 0.84
N LYS A 213 14.75 13.80 2.13
CA LYS A 213 14.64 14.91 3.10
C LYS A 213 15.96 15.67 3.25
N ALA A 214 17.08 14.96 3.33
CA ALA A 214 18.40 15.58 3.37
C ALA A 214 18.72 16.38 2.09
N ALA A 215 18.15 15.97 0.95
CA ALA A 215 18.20 16.70 -0.32
C ALA A 215 17.20 17.87 -0.40
N GLY A 216 16.44 18.14 0.67
CA GLY A 216 15.48 19.25 0.75
C GLY A 216 14.11 18.96 0.13
N CYS A 217 13.76 17.70 -0.16
CA CYS A 217 12.44 17.35 -0.68
C CYS A 217 11.36 17.54 0.40
N PRO A 218 10.34 18.39 0.19
CA PRO A 218 9.21 18.49 1.10
C PRO A 218 8.47 17.16 1.22
N GLU A 219 8.04 16.83 2.44
CA GLU A 219 7.32 15.61 2.77
C GLU A 219 5.89 15.93 3.20
N HIS A 220 4.94 15.16 2.72
CA HIS A 220 3.57 15.12 3.21
C HIS A 220 3.21 13.69 3.65
N SER A 221 2.71 13.54 4.88
CA SER A 221 2.23 12.27 5.40
C SER A 221 0.74 12.07 5.11
N GLY A 222 0.37 10.87 4.68
CA GLY A 222 -1.00 10.46 4.41
C GLY A 222 -1.33 9.09 4.99
N VAL A 223 -2.59 8.68 4.83
CA VAL A 223 -3.05 7.33 5.14
C VAL A 223 -3.08 6.54 3.83
N LEU A 224 -2.54 5.32 3.85
CA LEU A 224 -2.46 4.51 2.65
C LEU A 224 -3.84 4.24 2.05
N GLY A 225 -4.84 3.88 2.85
CA GLY A 225 -6.19 3.62 2.35
C GLY A 225 -7.17 3.27 3.47
N MET A 226 -8.32 2.72 3.10
CA MET A 226 -9.26 2.15 4.05
C MET A 226 -9.23 0.62 4.00
N ILE A 227 -9.16 -0.02 5.16
CA ILE A 227 -8.99 -1.46 5.33
C ILE A 227 -10.14 -2.04 6.14
N LYS A 228 -10.58 -3.25 5.76
CA LYS A 228 -11.51 -4.07 6.53
C LYS A 228 -10.96 -5.47 6.69
N ILE A 229 -10.79 -5.94 7.93
CA ILE A 229 -10.43 -7.34 8.20
C ILE A 229 -11.66 -8.22 7.86
N LEU A 230 -11.44 -9.25 7.04
CA LEU A 230 -12.50 -10.13 6.52
C LEU A 230 -12.56 -11.47 7.24
N ASN A 231 -11.41 -11.98 7.65
CA ASN A 231 -11.29 -13.24 8.39
C ASN A 231 -10.41 -13.02 9.64
N PRO A 232 -10.99 -12.52 10.74
CA PRO A 232 -10.19 -12.15 11.91
C PRO A 232 -9.43 -13.31 12.53
N ALA A 233 -10.00 -14.52 12.57
CA ALA A 233 -9.33 -15.69 13.14
C ALA A 233 -8.07 -16.07 12.34
N ALA A 234 -8.19 -16.20 11.01
CA ALA A 234 -7.04 -16.54 10.16
C ALA A 234 -6.01 -15.40 10.11
N PHE A 235 -6.47 -14.15 10.07
CA PHE A 235 -5.60 -12.97 10.11
C PHE A 235 -4.80 -12.92 11.42
N LEU A 236 -5.45 -13.03 12.57
CA LEU A 236 -4.80 -12.98 13.88
C LEU A 236 -3.87 -14.16 14.12
N LEU A 237 -4.14 -15.34 13.54
CA LEU A 237 -3.19 -16.45 13.58
C LEU A 237 -1.84 -16.08 12.93
N LYS A 238 -1.88 -15.38 11.80
CA LYS A 238 -0.67 -14.90 11.11
C LYS A 238 0.06 -13.85 11.94
N ILE A 239 -0.68 -12.90 12.50
CA ILE A 239 -0.11 -11.86 13.37
C ILE A 239 0.51 -12.49 14.61
N LYS A 240 -0.17 -13.41 15.31
CA LYS A 240 0.39 -14.14 16.47
C LYS A 240 1.68 -14.88 16.13
N LYS A 241 1.75 -15.51 14.95
CA LYS A 241 2.98 -16.17 14.48
C LYS A 241 4.13 -15.17 14.31
N TYR A 242 3.87 -14.01 13.71
CA TYR A 242 4.85 -12.93 13.60
C TYR A 242 5.32 -12.43 14.97
N VAL A 243 4.38 -12.17 15.88
CA VAL A 243 4.63 -11.70 17.24
C VAL A 243 5.51 -12.67 18.04
N ARG A 244 5.24 -13.98 17.96
CA ARG A 244 6.12 -15.02 18.53
C ARG A 244 7.51 -15.01 17.92
N GLY A 245 7.61 -14.82 16.60
CA GLY A 245 8.89 -14.67 15.89
C GLY A 245 9.70 -13.44 16.34
N MET A 246 9.05 -12.43 16.91
CA MET A 246 9.67 -11.24 17.51
C MET A 246 10.03 -11.42 19.00
N GLY A 247 9.77 -12.60 19.58
CA GLY A 247 10.05 -12.91 20.99
C GLY A 247 9.07 -12.28 21.98
N LEU A 248 7.82 -12.00 21.56
CA LEU A 248 6.78 -11.38 22.38
C LEU A 248 5.63 -12.37 22.65
N GLU A 249 5.93 -13.48 23.32
CA GLU A 249 5.01 -14.62 23.49
C GLU A 249 3.76 -14.31 24.34
N ASP A 250 3.86 -13.34 25.26
CA ASP A 250 2.78 -12.95 26.18
C ASP A 250 1.78 -11.95 25.57
N VAL A 251 1.86 -11.69 24.27
CA VAL A 251 0.90 -10.82 23.57
C VAL A 251 -0.41 -11.56 23.34
N VAL A 252 -1.49 -10.97 23.84
CA VAL A 252 -2.86 -11.44 23.64
C VAL A 252 -3.46 -10.68 22.44
N LEU A 253 -4.09 -11.41 21.50
CA LEU A 253 -4.80 -10.85 20.35
C LEU A 253 -5.93 -11.82 19.92
N GLU A 254 -7.11 -11.70 20.51
CA GLU A 254 -8.16 -12.71 20.38
C GLU A 254 -9.52 -12.12 20.04
N PRO A 255 -10.24 -12.66 19.04
CA PRO A 255 -11.63 -12.32 18.82
C PRO A 255 -12.50 -13.09 19.83
N ARG A 256 -13.36 -12.39 20.58
CA ARG A 256 -14.33 -12.99 21.50
C ARG A 256 -15.55 -12.08 21.65
N ASP A 257 -16.74 -12.67 21.61
CA ASP A 257 -18.02 -11.98 21.84
C ASP A 257 -18.22 -10.71 20.99
N GLY A 258 -17.74 -10.75 19.73
CA GLY A 258 -17.82 -9.62 18.79
C GLY A 258 -16.82 -8.49 19.06
N LYS A 259 -15.88 -8.68 19.98
CA LYS A 259 -14.79 -7.74 20.32
C LYS A 259 -13.44 -8.39 20.08
N PHE A 260 -12.40 -7.55 20.08
CA PHE A 260 -11.01 -8.01 20.12
C PHE A 260 -10.41 -7.73 21.49
N TYR A 261 -9.78 -8.74 22.07
CA TYR A 261 -9.00 -8.64 23.29
C TYR A 261 -7.53 -8.55 22.92
N MET A 262 -6.88 -7.48 23.35
CA MET A 262 -5.49 -7.18 23.05
C MET A 262 -4.75 -6.75 24.31
N GLY A 263 -3.53 -7.24 24.49
CA GLY A 263 -2.72 -6.82 25.62
C GLY A 263 -1.38 -7.52 25.65
N TYR A 264 -0.62 -7.29 26.72
CA TYR A 264 0.67 -7.93 26.96
C TYR A 264 0.81 -8.25 28.44
N ARG A 265 1.13 -9.51 28.75
CA ARG A 265 1.23 -10.04 30.12
C ARG A 265 -0.08 -9.91 30.89
N GLU A 266 -0.12 -9.12 31.96
CA GLU A 266 -1.25 -9.04 32.89
C GLU A 266 -2.33 -8.05 32.42
N GLU A 267 -1.99 -7.09 31.56
CA GLU A 267 -2.95 -6.15 31.01
C GLU A 267 -3.68 -6.76 29.82
N ILE A 268 -5.02 -6.74 29.86
CA ILE A 268 -5.89 -7.12 28.74
C ILE A 268 -6.90 -5.99 28.52
N PHE A 269 -6.88 -5.42 27.33
CA PHE A 269 -7.82 -4.43 26.84
C PHE A 269 -8.83 -5.09 25.89
N SER A 270 -10.09 -4.67 25.94
CA SER A 270 -11.11 -5.05 24.95
C SER A 270 -11.45 -3.87 24.06
N THR A 271 -11.39 -4.04 22.75
CA THR A 271 -11.79 -2.99 21.80
C THR A 271 -13.26 -2.62 21.94
N ASP A 272 -13.56 -1.35 21.70
CA ASP A 272 -14.94 -0.90 21.57
C ASP A 272 -15.48 -1.17 20.16
N GLN A 273 -14.61 -1.14 19.15
CA GLN A 273 -14.97 -1.34 17.75
C GLN A 273 -13.93 -2.18 16.99
N GLU A 274 -14.36 -2.90 15.95
CA GLU A 274 -13.44 -3.64 15.06
C GLU A 274 -12.37 -2.73 14.42
N SER A 275 -12.68 -1.44 14.26
CA SER A 275 -11.76 -0.42 13.73
C SER A 275 -10.52 -0.24 14.58
N ASP A 276 -10.58 -0.49 15.89
CA ASP A 276 -9.45 -0.31 16.79
C ASP A 276 -8.33 -1.31 16.47
N LEU A 277 -8.70 -2.55 16.10
CA LEU A 277 -7.75 -3.54 15.64
C LEU A 277 -7.11 -3.12 14.30
N VAL A 278 -7.89 -2.56 13.37
CA VAL A 278 -7.36 -2.06 12.10
C VAL A 278 -6.34 -0.94 12.35
N ARG A 279 -6.71 0.03 13.20
CA ARG A 279 -5.84 1.16 13.52
C ARG A 279 -4.58 0.75 14.26
N LEU A 280 -4.67 -0.24 15.15
CA LEU A 280 -3.50 -0.79 15.82
C LEU A 280 -2.60 -1.50 14.81
N VAL A 281 -3.12 -2.50 14.10
CA VAL A 281 -2.29 -3.39 13.28
C VAL A 281 -1.73 -2.68 12.06
N PHE A 282 -2.52 -1.85 11.39
CA PHE A 282 -2.11 -1.18 10.15
C PHE A 282 -1.73 0.29 10.35
N GLY A 283 -1.96 0.87 11.52
CA GLY A 283 -1.81 2.32 11.73
C GLY A 283 -3.05 3.08 11.25
N PRO A 284 -2.98 4.41 11.09
CA PRO A 284 -1.77 5.24 11.11
C PRO A 284 -1.29 5.61 12.53
N LEU A 285 -2.06 5.29 13.56
CA LEU A 285 -1.76 5.67 14.94
C LEU A 285 -0.82 4.65 15.60
N LYS A 286 0.03 5.15 16.51
CA LYS A 286 0.78 4.31 17.44
C LYS A 286 -0.15 3.74 18.50
N ALA A 287 0.27 2.63 19.12
CA ALA A 287 -0.47 2.02 20.22
C ALA A 287 -0.79 3.00 21.36
N SER A 288 0.22 3.78 21.78
CA SER A 288 0.07 4.82 22.82
C SER A 288 -0.92 5.95 22.48
N GLN A 289 -1.26 6.12 21.19
CA GLN A 289 -2.23 7.11 20.72
C GLN A 289 -3.65 6.53 20.60
N LEU A 290 -3.78 5.20 20.59
CA LEU A 290 -5.07 4.52 20.46
C LEU A 290 -5.76 4.33 21.81
N HIS A 291 -4.99 3.93 22.82
CA HIS A 291 -5.49 3.64 24.15
C HIS A 291 -4.39 3.94 25.19
N PRO A 292 -4.75 4.38 26.41
CA PRO A 292 -3.81 4.53 27.52
C PRO A 292 -3.38 3.16 28.07
N PHE A 293 -2.64 2.39 27.27
CA PHE A 293 -1.99 1.15 27.71
C PHE A 293 -0.98 1.42 28.83
N ASP A 294 -0.74 0.41 29.66
CA ASP A 294 0.41 0.44 30.56
C ASP A 294 1.72 0.51 29.76
N ARG A 295 2.81 0.90 30.46
CA ARG A 295 4.10 1.11 29.80
C ARG A 295 4.61 -0.17 29.10
N PRO A 296 4.61 -1.36 29.74
CA PRO A 296 5.01 -2.60 29.08
C PRO A 296 4.22 -2.93 27.82
N THR A 297 2.90 -2.78 27.82
CA THR A 297 2.03 -3.07 26.69
C THR A 297 2.24 -2.07 25.56
N ALA A 298 2.32 -0.77 25.88
CA ALA A 298 2.64 0.25 24.89
C ALA A 298 4.00 -0.01 24.21
N ASP A 299 5.04 -0.31 25.00
CA ASP A 299 6.38 -0.62 24.47
C ASP A 299 6.39 -1.90 23.61
N ALA A 300 5.63 -2.94 24.00
CA ALA A 300 5.49 -4.16 23.21
C ALA A 300 4.76 -3.90 21.88
N PHE A 301 3.65 -3.16 21.92
CA PHE A 301 2.85 -2.87 20.73
C PHE A 301 3.56 -1.92 19.78
N GLU A 302 4.28 -0.89 20.26
CA GLU A 302 5.06 0.01 19.39
C GLU A 302 6.24 -0.69 18.69
N ARG A 303 6.72 -1.81 19.24
CA ARG A 303 7.72 -2.66 18.57
C ARG A 303 7.11 -3.53 17.47
N LEU A 304 5.82 -3.84 17.56
CA LEU A 304 5.12 -4.75 16.65
C LEU A 304 4.34 -4.02 15.56
N PHE A 305 3.77 -2.87 15.91
CA PHE A 305 2.73 -2.20 15.17
C PHE A 305 3.05 -0.71 14.93
N PRO A 306 2.61 -0.15 13.79
CA PRO A 306 1.90 -0.83 12.71
C PRO A 306 2.80 -1.81 11.93
N ILE A 307 2.23 -2.88 11.40
CA ILE A 307 2.97 -3.80 10.54
C ILE A 307 3.35 -3.10 9.24
N ALA A 308 4.57 -3.35 8.76
CA ALA A 308 5.01 -2.84 7.48
C ALA A 308 4.13 -3.43 6.36
N MET A 309 3.47 -2.56 5.60
CA MET A 309 2.62 -2.97 4.48
C MET A 309 2.69 -1.92 3.37
N TRP A 310 2.67 -2.38 2.13
CA TRP A 310 2.61 -1.50 0.96
C TRP A 310 1.77 -2.17 -0.12
N ILE A 311 0.69 -1.49 -0.49
CA ILE A 311 -0.22 -1.91 -1.57
C ILE A 311 -0.48 -0.65 -2.37
N TRP A 312 0.31 -0.42 -3.41
CA TRP A 312 0.18 0.75 -4.26
C TRP A 312 0.80 0.48 -5.64
N GLY A 313 0.81 1.49 -6.49
CA GLY A 313 1.46 1.44 -7.78
C GLY A 313 0.61 0.76 -8.86
N TRP A 314 1.22 -0.14 -9.62
CA TRP A 314 0.51 -0.85 -10.68
C TRP A 314 -0.64 -1.74 -10.21
N ASP A 315 -0.69 -2.07 -8.92
CA ASP A 315 -1.75 -2.91 -8.34
C ASP A 315 -3.06 -2.20 -8.04
N SER A 316 -3.11 -0.86 -8.06
CA SER A 316 -4.38 -0.13 -7.85
C SER A 316 -5.39 -0.44 -8.96
N VAL A 317 -6.67 -0.52 -8.59
CA VAL A 317 -7.79 -0.95 -9.45
C VAL A 317 -8.66 0.23 -9.86
#